data_AF-A0A103XF48-F1
#
_entry.id   AF-A0A103XF48-F1
#
_cell.length_a   1.000
_cell.length_b   1.000
_cell.length_c   1.000
_cell.angle_alpha   90.00
_cell.angle_beta   90.00
_cell.angle_gamma   90.00
#
_symmetry.space_group_name_H-M   'P 1'
#
loop_
_entity.id
_entity.type
_entity.pdbx_description
1 polymer ?
#
loop_
_entity_poly.entity_id
_entity_poly.type
_entity_poly.pdbx_seq_one_letter_code
_entity_poly.pdbx_strand_id
1 'polypeptide(L)'
;MQQNCVVHSSFLSICVVVSVRRRELRLPKFVNASLKSSARVLVLTKWMMNSVRKLVSCVILDLDGTLVNTDGIVCEVLKAYLVKYEKKWDGREAHKIIGKTPIEAAAAIVEDYGLPLSKEDLLSEISPMFSDQWCKLKALPGAYRLITHLRGHGVQMALASNSPRASIETKISYHPTWKESFSAIIAGDEVKSGKPSPEIFLEAAKRLSIDPSKCLVIEDSLPGITAAKAAEMEVVAVPSQPKQSHLYTAADEVINSLLDLRPENWEPWHIGGPVIKGYGRGSKVLGIPTANLSVEGYATVLAEHPAGVYFGWAKLSNRGVYKMVMSLGWNPYFNNTEKTIANFPSLESLVAKIHEDGKIAENALELPSYAKYKDEKYFTSIAIGEDGHL
;
A
#
# COMPACT_ATOMS: atom_id res chain seq x y z
N MET A 1 14.98 -8.28 37.12
CA MET A 1 16.21 -7.59 36.68
C MET A 1 16.20 -7.53 35.17
N GLN A 2 15.92 -6.35 34.61
CA GLN A 2 16.14 -6.05 33.20
C GLN A 2 17.65 -6.11 32.94
N GLN A 3 18.10 -6.99 32.04
CA GLN A 3 19.37 -6.78 31.36
C GLN A 3 19.07 -6.09 30.05
N ASN A 4 19.38 -4.79 30.03
CA ASN A 4 19.50 -3.99 28.83
C ASN A 4 20.58 -4.62 27.93
N CYS A 5 20.17 -5.36 26.90
CA CYS A 5 21.04 -5.66 25.78
C CYS A 5 20.94 -4.50 24.80
N VAL A 6 21.90 -3.59 24.90
CA VAL A 6 22.21 -2.59 23.87
C VAL A 6 22.63 -3.36 22.62
N VAL A 7 21.73 -3.53 21.66
CA VAL A 7 22.06 -4.10 20.35
C VAL A 7 22.68 -2.99 19.52
N HIS A 8 24.02 -2.98 19.49
CA HIS A 8 24.81 -2.11 18.63
C HIS A 8 24.40 -2.28 17.16
N SER A 9 24.19 -1.15 16.50
CA SER A 9 23.96 -0.98 15.07
C SER A 9 25.04 -1.68 14.23
N SER A 10 24.76 -2.87 13.74
CA SER A 10 25.58 -3.63 12.80
C SER A 10 24.68 -4.76 12.25
N PHE A 11 24.92 -5.28 11.05
CA PHE A 11 24.25 -6.48 10.50
C PHE A 11 22.97 -6.29 9.67
N LEU A 12 22.88 -5.20 8.93
CA LEU A 12 21.98 -5.12 7.78
C LEU A 12 22.83 -5.30 6.52
N SER A 13 22.59 -6.37 5.75
CA SER A 13 23.31 -6.68 4.52
C SER A 13 22.33 -6.69 3.35
N ILE A 14 22.49 -5.74 2.44
CA ILE A 14 21.75 -5.74 1.18
C ILE A 14 22.55 -6.56 0.18
N CYS A 15 22.03 -7.71 -0.25
CA CYS A 15 22.62 -8.45 -1.36
C CYS A 15 21.86 -8.11 -2.64
N VAL A 16 22.51 -7.35 -3.52
CA VAL A 16 22.02 -6.98 -4.84
C VAL A 16 22.56 -8.01 -5.85
N VAL A 17 21.70 -8.84 -6.41
CA VAL A 17 22.05 -9.70 -7.53
C VAL A 17 21.96 -8.86 -8.80
N VAL A 18 23.10 -8.64 -9.46
CA VAL A 18 23.18 -7.86 -10.71
C VAL A 18 23.34 -8.84 -11.86
N SER A 19 22.29 -8.97 -12.68
CA SER A 19 22.22 -9.68 -13.96
C SER A 19 22.14 -11.23 -13.92
N VAL A 20 21.08 -11.76 -14.55
CA VAL A 20 20.76 -13.21 -14.69
C VAL A 20 21.14 -13.79 -16.07
N ARG A 21 21.79 -13.02 -16.96
CA ARG A 21 22.15 -13.55 -18.30
C ARG A 21 23.47 -14.31 -18.32
N ARG A 22 23.37 -15.63 -18.44
CA ARG A 22 24.49 -16.59 -18.50
C ARG A 22 25.24 -16.65 -19.86
N ARG A 23 24.78 -15.99 -20.94
CA ARG A 23 25.21 -16.37 -22.30
C ARG A 23 25.78 -15.33 -23.28
N GLU A 24 25.85 -14.04 -22.94
CA GLU A 24 26.44 -13.04 -23.87
C GLU A 24 27.69 -12.32 -23.35
N LEU A 25 28.19 -12.73 -22.20
CA LEU A 25 29.35 -12.12 -21.60
C LEU A 25 30.44 -13.19 -21.44
N ARG A 26 31.25 -13.38 -22.49
CA ARG A 26 32.67 -13.69 -22.28
C ARG A 26 33.29 -12.48 -21.56
N LEU A 27 32.96 -12.33 -20.27
CA LEU A 27 33.62 -11.38 -19.40
C LEU A 27 35.03 -11.93 -19.13
N PRO A 28 36.09 -11.20 -19.48
CA PRO A 28 37.40 -11.53 -18.97
C PRO A 28 37.33 -11.49 -17.44
N LYS A 29 37.93 -12.52 -16.82
CA LYS A 29 38.14 -12.72 -15.37
C LYS A 29 37.84 -11.46 -14.56
N PHE A 30 36.81 -11.50 -13.70
CA PHE A 30 36.54 -10.46 -12.72
C PHE A 30 37.83 -10.19 -11.93
N VAL A 31 38.46 -9.06 -12.24
CA VAL A 31 39.52 -8.47 -11.44
C VAL A 31 38.91 -8.13 -10.08
N ASN A 32 39.70 -8.41 -9.05
CA ASN A 32 39.49 -8.04 -7.65
C ASN A 32 38.55 -6.85 -7.43
N ALA A 33 37.66 -7.01 -6.45
CA ALA A 33 36.93 -5.95 -5.80
C ALA A 33 37.89 -4.83 -5.35
N SER A 34 38.09 -3.83 -6.22
CA SER A 34 38.77 -2.56 -5.96
C SER A 34 38.30 -1.52 -6.98
N LEU A 35 36.99 -1.42 -7.20
CA LEU A 35 36.40 -0.31 -7.94
C LEU A 35 35.48 0.46 -7.00
N LYS A 36 35.96 1.64 -6.59
CA LYS A 36 35.19 2.75 -6.02
C LYS A 36 33.96 3.00 -6.90
N SER A 37 32.85 2.31 -6.64
CA SER A 37 31.65 2.36 -7.46
C SER A 37 30.43 2.47 -6.56
N SER A 38 29.55 3.41 -6.86
CA SER A 38 28.25 3.54 -6.24
C SER A 38 27.19 2.83 -7.08
N ALA A 39 26.21 2.24 -6.41
CA ALA A 39 25.06 1.63 -7.07
C ALA A 39 23.80 2.39 -6.62
N ARG A 40 22.97 2.76 -7.59
CA ARG A 40 21.62 3.26 -7.38
C ARG A 40 20.66 2.13 -7.70
N VAL A 41 19.77 1.82 -6.79
CA VAL A 41 18.83 0.71 -6.86
C VAL A 41 17.43 1.30 -6.73
N LEU A 42 16.66 1.17 -7.80
CA LEU A 42 15.23 1.40 -7.78
C LEU A 42 14.54 0.06 -7.56
N VAL A 43 13.92 -0.09 -6.41
CA VAL A 43 13.19 -1.29 -6.02
C VAL A 43 11.72 -1.06 -6.37
N LEU A 44 11.16 -1.93 -7.20
CA LEU A 44 9.82 -1.72 -7.73
C LEU A 44 8.73 -2.33 -6.86
N THR A 45 8.94 -3.53 -6.31
CA THR A 45 7.93 -4.16 -5.46
C THR A 45 8.53 -5.33 -4.66
N LYS A 46 7.85 -5.67 -3.54
CA LYS A 46 8.10 -6.87 -2.75
C LYS A 46 7.53 -8.09 -3.47
N TRP A 47 8.32 -9.16 -3.58
CA TRP A 47 7.86 -10.45 -4.05
C TRP A 47 6.79 -11.01 -3.10
N MET A 48 5.61 -11.35 -3.65
CA MET A 48 4.63 -12.18 -2.97
C MET A 48 4.47 -13.49 -3.75
N MET A 49 4.52 -14.61 -3.04
CA MET A 49 4.20 -15.92 -3.60
C MET A 49 2.83 -15.82 -4.28
N ASN A 50 2.83 -15.86 -5.62
CA ASN A 50 1.68 -15.99 -6.53
C ASN A 50 1.22 -14.78 -7.35
N SER A 51 1.76 -13.56 -7.21
CA SER A 51 1.45 -12.46 -8.16
C SER A 51 2.44 -11.29 -8.09
N VAL A 52 2.72 -10.69 -9.24
CA VAL A 52 3.43 -9.41 -9.36
C VAL A 52 2.41 -8.29 -9.15
N ARG A 53 2.56 -7.49 -8.08
CA ARG A 53 1.64 -6.37 -7.78
C ARG A 53 1.84 -5.21 -8.73
N LYS A 54 0.76 -4.68 -9.31
CA LYS A 54 0.83 -3.49 -10.15
C LYS A 54 1.31 -2.30 -9.33
N LEU A 55 2.22 -1.52 -9.92
CA LEU A 55 2.63 -0.25 -9.35
C LEU A 55 1.54 0.78 -9.53
N VAL A 56 1.19 1.44 -8.43
CA VAL A 56 0.21 2.51 -8.44
C VAL A 56 0.91 3.87 -8.46
N SER A 57 0.20 4.89 -8.91
CA SER A 57 0.68 6.28 -9.03
C SER A 57 -0.14 7.25 -8.19
N CYS A 58 -1.30 6.83 -7.69
CA CYS A 58 -2.12 7.57 -6.75
C CYS A 58 -2.91 6.63 -5.84
N VAL A 59 -3.43 7.19 -4.76
CA VAL A 59 -4.28 6.48 -3.79
C VAL A 59 -5.63 7.19 -3.70
N ILE A 60 -6.72 6.44 -3.83
CA ILE A 60 -8.08 6.92 -3.61
C ILE A 60 -8.59 6.31 -2.31
N LEU A 61 -8.85 7.16 -1.33
CA LEU A 61 -9.29 6.76 0.00
C LEU A 61 -10.81 6.90 0.10
N ASP A 62 -11.48 5.85 0.59
CA ASP A 62 -12.82 6.03 1.15
C ASP A 62 -12.76 6.79 2.49
N LEU A 63 -13.89 7.36 2.91
CA LEU A 63 -14.01 8.11 4.16
C LEU A 63 -14.63 7.29 5.30
N ASP A 64 -15.85 6.82 5.09
CA ASP A 64 -16.77 6.39 6.14
C ASP A 64 -16.56 4.91 6.46
N GLY A 65 -15.96 4.60 7.63
CA GLY A 65 -15.55 3.23 7.96
C GLY A 65 -14.12 2.91 7.53
N THR A 66 -13.52 3.74 6.66
CA THR A 66 -12.13 3.62 6.21
C THR A 66 -11.17 4.60 6.92
N LEU A 67 -11.40 5.91 6.77
CA LEU A 67 -10.56 6.93 7.42
C LEU A 67 -11.11 7.37 8.78
N VAL A 68 -12.43 7.38 8.95
CA VAL A 68 -13.11 7.76 10.20
C VAL A 68 -14.09 6.68 10.64
N ASN A 69 -14.22 6.50 11.95
CA ASN A 69 -15.18 5.54 12.50
C ASN A 69 -16.58 6.16 12.57
N THR A 70 -17.39 5.93 11.55
CA THR A 70 -18.78 6.42 11.46
C THR A 70 -19.80 5.46 12.04
N ASP A 71 -19.50 4.16 12.07
CA ASP A 71 -20.38 3.10 12.61
C ASP A 71 -20.86 3.39 14.03
N GLY A 72 -19.98 3.94 14.87
CA GLY A 72 -20.33 4.33 16.24
C GLY A 72 -21.47 5.35 16.28
N ILE A 73 -21.39 6.39 15.45
CA ILE A 73 -22.41 7.45 15.38
C ILE A 73 -23.69 6.92 14.74
N VAL A 74 -23.60 6.12 13.68
CA VAL A 74 -24.75 5.42 13.07
C VAL A 74 -25.51 4.63 14.11
N CYS A 75 -24.80 3.85 14.92
CA CYS A 75 -25.40 3.08 15.99
C CYS A 75 -26.10 3.97 17.04
N GLU A 76 -25.49 5.07 17.46
CA GLU A 76 -26.08 6.00 18.44
C GLU A 76 -27.32 6.71 17.91
N VAL A 77 -27.26 7.26 16.70
CA VAL A 77 -28.38 7.99 16.07
C VAL A 77 -29.55 7.05 15.82
N LEU A 78 -29.32 5.86 15.25
CA LEU A 78 -30.39 4.90 14.98
C LEU A 78 -31.00 4.34 16.26
N LYS A 79 -30.20 4.09 17.31
CA LYS A 79 -30.72 3.71 18.63
C LYS A 79 -31.67 4.76 19.20
N ALA A 80 -31.33 6.04 19.07
CA ALA A 80 -32.18 7.12 19.58
C ALA A 80 -33.43 7.33 18.70
N TYR A 81 -33.27 7.28 17.38
CA TYR A 81 -34.35 7.57 16.44
C TYR A 81 -35.45 6.50 16.44
N LEU A 82 -35.06 5.22 16.42
CA LEU A 82 -36.01 4.09 16.27
C LEU A 82 -36.97 3.93 17.46
N VAL A 83 -36.63 4.49 18.64
CA VAL A 83 -37.51 4.50 19.82
C VAL A 83 -38.86 5.16 19.52
N LYS A 84 -38.89 6.16 18.63
CA LYS A 84 -40.13 6.84 18.20
C LYS A 84 -41.16 5.89 17.58
N TYR A 85 -40.70 4.76 17.05
CA TYR A 85 -41.53 3.75 16.38
C TYR A 85 -41.63 2.46 17.19
N GLU A 86 -41.29 2.50 18.48
CA GLU A 86 -41.25 1.32 19.36
C GLU A 86 -40.31 0.21 18.83
N LYS A 87 -39.29 0.60 18.06
CA LYS A 87 -38.26 -0.29 17.52
C LYS A 87 -36.94 -0.10 18.26
N LYS A 88 -36.09 -1.13 18.22
CA LYS A 88 -34.75 -1.12 18.83
C LYS A 88 -33.71 -1.43 17.78
N TRP A 89 -32.72 -0.54 17.61
CA TRP A 89 -31.53 -0.85 16.83
C TRP A 89 -30.77 -2.00 17.51
N ASP A 90 -30.68 -3.14 16.83
CA ASP A 90 -29.99 -4.33 17.32
C ASP A 90 -28.65 -4.61 16.60
N GLY A 91 -28.34 -3.80 15.58
CA GLY A 91 -27.08 -3.86 14.82
C GLY A 91 -26.91 -5.11 13.94
N ARG A 92 -27.88 -6.04 13.91
CA ARG A 92 -27.79 -7.27 13.10
C ARG A 92 -27.70 -6.94 11.60
N GLU A 93 -28.45 -5.94 11.20
CA GLU A 93 -28.54 -5.47 9.82
C GLU A 93 -27.58 -4.33 9.50
N ALA A 94 -26.60 -4.03 10.37
CA ALA A 94 -25.61 -2.97 10.12
C ALA A 94 -24.87 -3.18 8.79
N HIS A 95 -24.56 -4.44 8.45
CA HIS A 95 -23.91 -4.80 7.19
C HIS A 95 -24.72 -4.43 5.93
N LYS A 96 -26.06 -4.30 6.04
CA LYS A 96 -26.92 -3.89 4.92
C LYS A 96 -26.84 -2.40 4.61
N ILE A 97 -26.30 -1.58 5.51
CA ILE A 97 -26.22 -0.12 5.33
C ILE A 97 -24.78 0.39 5.11
N ILE A 98 -23.77 -0.40 5.47
CA ILE A 98 -22.35 -0.05 5.28
C ILE A 98 -22.04 0.18 3.79
N GLY A 99 -21.35 1.28 3.50
CA GLY A 99 -20.90 1.64 2.14
C GLY A 99 -21.98 2.09 1.16
N LYS A 100 -23.28 2.04 1.52
CA LYS A 100 -24.38 2.47 0.65
C LYS A 100 -24.51 3.99 0.57
N THR A 101 -25.23 4.47 -0.44
CA THR A 101 -25.66 5.87 -0.46
C THR A 101 -26.64 6.15 0.69
N PRO A 102 -26.74 7.39 1.20
CA PRO A 102 -27.67 7.72 2.29
C PRO A 102 -29.12 7.32 1.99
N ILE A 103 -29.57 7.48 0.74
CA ILE A 103 -30.93 7.15 0.35
C ILE A 103 -31.19 5.63 0.30
N GLU A 104 -30.20 4.84 -0.12
CA GLU A 104 -30.30 3.38 -0.09
C GLU A 104 -30.20 2.83 1.35
N ALA A 105 -29.39 3.46 2.20
CA ALA A 105 -29.33 3.13 3.62
C ALA A 105 -30.67 3.45 4.32
N ALA A 106 -31.26 4.61 4.04
CA ALA A 106 -32.59 4.96 4.53
C ALA A 106 -33.66 3.97 4.04
N ALA A 107 -33.63 3.57 2.76
CA ALA A 107 -34.53 2.55 2.22
C ALA A 107 -34.44 1.22 2.99
N ALA A 108 -33.20 0.74 3.23
CA ALA A 108 -32.98 -0.49 3.99
C ALA A 108 -33.51 -0.39 5.43
N ILE A 109 -33.32 0.76 6.11
CA ILE A 109 -33.82 0.97 7.47
C ILE A 109 -35.35 1.00 7.51
N VAL A 110 -36.00 1.68 6.57
CA VAL A 110 -37.48 1.71 6.46
C VAL A 110 -38.02 0.30 6.28
N GLU A 111 -37.43 -0.48 5.39
CA GLU A 111 -37.83 -1.86 5.09
C GLU A 111 -37.59 -2.79 6.29
N ASP A 112 -36.37 -2.84 6.83
CA ASP A 112 -35.98 -3.78 7.89
C ASP A 112 -36.78 -3.56 9.19
N TYR A 113 -37.15 -2.31 9.50
CA TYR A 113 -37.89 -1.98 10.72
C TYR A 113 -39.40 -1.77 10.50
N GLY A 114 -39.87 -1.83 9.24
CA GLY A 114 -41.27 -1.63 8.86
C GLY A 114 -41.77 -0.25 9.29
N LEU A 115 -41.00 0.79 9.01
CA LEU A 115 -41.32 2.15 9.46
C LEU A 115 -42.42 2.78 8.58
N PRO A 116 -43.38 3.52 9.15
CA PRO A 116 -44.51 4.10 8.43
C PRO A 116 -44.18 5.47 7.77
N LEU A 117 -43.02 5.58 7.13
CA LEU A 117 -42.58 6.79 6.42
C LEU A 117 -41.77 6.43 5.17
N SER A 118 -41.61 7.39 4.26
CA SER A 118 -40.76 7.21 3.08
C SER A 118 -39.27 7.23 3.45
N LYS A 119 -38.42 6.71 2.57
CA LYS A 119 -36.95 6.79 2.73
C LYS A 119 -36.46 8.23 2.64
N GLU A 120 -37.13 9.08 1.87
CA GLU A 120 -36.86 10.52 1.77
C GLU A 120 -37.17 11.24 3.09
N ASP A 121 -38.32 10.95 3.69
CA ASP A 121 -38.71 11.50 5.00
C ASP A 121 -37.73 11.04 6.09
N LEU A 122 -37.39 9.74 6.11
CA LEU A 122 -36.42 9.20 7.07
C LEU A 122 -35.08 9.91 6.93
N LEU A 123 -34.56 10.02 5.70
CA LEU A 123 -33.29 10.69 5.43
C LEU A 123 -33.32 12.15 5.90
N SER A 124 -34.41 12.87 5.63
CA SER A 124 -34.61 14.26 6.07
C SER A 124 -34.59 14.38 7.60
N GLU A 125 -35.23 13.44 8.31
CA GLU A 125 -35.29 13.47 9.77
C GLU A 125 -33.97 13.09 10.46
N ILE A 126 -33.21 12.13 9.93
CA ILE A 126 -31.98 11.63 10.59
C ILE A 126 -30.73 12.43 10.20
N SER A 127 -30.72 13.10 9.04
CA SER A 127 -29.54 13.84 8.56
C SER A 127 -29.06 14.93 9.53
N PRO A 128 -29.92 15.75 10.16
CA PRO A 128 -29.49 16.70 11.17
C PRO A 128 -28.91 16.02 12.42
N MET A 129 -29.53 14.92 12.88
CA MET A 129 -29.06 14.16 14.04
C MET A 129 -27.63 13.62 13.81
N PHE A 130 -27.32 13.25 12.57
CA PHE A 130 -25.99 12.86 12.16
C PHE A 130 -25.01 14.04 12.15
N SER A 131 -25.41 15.15 11.53
CA SER A 131 -24.59 16.36 11.45
C SER A 131 -24.13 16.86 12.82
N ASP A 132 -25.00 16.80 13.82
CA ASP A 132 -24.71 17.23 15.20
C ASP A 132 -23.64 16.38 15.91
N GLN A 133 -23.36 15.18 15.40
CA GLN A 133 -22.43 14.24 16.01
C GLN A 133 -21.08 14.20 15.27
N TRP A 134 -20.94 14.77 14.08
CA TRP A 134 -19.70 14.69 13.27
C TRP A 134 -18.47 15.25 13.99
N CYS A 135 -18.64 16.22 14.89
CA CYS A 135 -17.55 16.74 15.72
C CYS A 135 -16.91 15.68 16.66
N LYS A 136 -17.59 14.56 16.90
CA LYS A 136 -17.12 13.44 17.74
C LYS A 136 -16.36 12.37 16.94
N LEU A 137 -16.34 12.47 15.61
CA LEU A 137 -15.66 11.48 14.77
C LEU A 137 -14.18 11.42 15.09
N LYS A 138 -13.69 10.19 15.20
CA LYS A 138 -12.27 9.91 15.39
C LYS A 138 -11.73 9.25 14.14
N ALA A 139 -10.52 9.67 13.75
CA ALA A 139 -9.77 8.98 12.72
C ALA A 139 -9.50 7.54 13.14
N LEU A 140 -9.60 6.61 12.20
CA LEU A 140 -9.27 5.21 12.41
C LEU A 140 -7.76 5.02 12.58
N PRO A 141 -7.32 4.01 13.34
CA PRO A 141 -5.90 3.75 13.57
C PRO A 141 -5.14 3.61 12.26
N GLY A 142 -4.10 4.43 12.07
CA GLY A 142 -3.26 4.44 10.86
C GLY A 142 -3.63 5.49 9.81
N ALA A 143 -4.82 6.11 9.87
CA ALA A 143 -5.26 7.12 8.90
C ALA A 143 -4.30 8.32 8.80
N TYR A 144 -3.97 8.96 9.93
CA TYR A 144 -3.02 10.08 9.95
C TYR A 144 -1.62 9.67 9.45
N ARG A 145 -1.12 8.50 9.89
CA ARG A 145 0.16 7.95 9.46
C ARG A 145 0.20 7.80 7.94
N LEU A 146 -0.84 7.19 7.37
CA LEU A 146 -0.94 6.93 5.93
C LEU A 146 -0.99 8.23 5.13
N ILE A 147 -1.90 9.14 5.47
CA ILE A 147 -2.04 10.43 4.76
C ILE A 147 -0.72 11.23 4.83
N THR A 148 -0.07 11.23 6.00
CA THR A 148 1.20 11.95 6.20
C THR A 148 2.32 11.32 5.38
N HIS A 149 2.39 9.99 5.35
CA HIS A 149 3.35 9.25 4.55
C HIS A 149 3.19 9.52 3.05
N LEU A 150 1.98 9.36 2.52
CA LEU A 150 1.69 9.58 1.10
C LEU A 150 2.00 11.02 0.67
N ARG A 151 1.58 12.00 1.49
CA ARG A 151 1.89 13.41 1.26
C ARG A 151 3.40 13.68 1.29
N GLY A 152 4.12 13.11 2.26
CA GLY A 152 5.58 13.23 2.38
C GLY A 152 6.35 12.67 1.18
N HIS A 153 5.77 11.68 0.49
CA HIS A 153 6.35 11.05 -0.70
C HIS A 153 5.81 11.65 -2.02
N GLY A 154 4.99 12.70 -1.95
CA GLY A 154 4.44 13.36 -3.15
C GLY A 154 3.42 12.52 -3.91
N VAL A 155 2.81 11.53 -3.27
CA VAL A 155 1.80 10.64 -3.87
C VAL A 155 0.47 11.39 -3.91
N GLN A 156 -0.13 11.48 -5.10
CA GLN A 156 -1.43 12.13 -5.25
C GLN A 156 -2.52 11.31 -4.56
N MET A 157 -3.39 12.00 -3.82
CA MET A 157 -4.50 11.38 -3.10
C MET A 157 -5.83 11.99 -3.54
N ALA A 158 -6.85 11.15 -3.65
CA ALA A 158 -8.24 11.59 -3.72
C ALA A 158 -9.07 10.97 -2.59
N LEU A 159 -10.14 11.65 -2.19
CA LEU A 159 -11.16 11.14 -1.30
C LEU A 159 -12.43 10.84 -2.10
N ALA A 160 -13.02 9.66 -1.95
CA ALA A 160 -14.23 9.25 -2.65
C ALA A 160 -15.21 8.55 -1.70
N SER A 161 -16.35 9.19 -1.41
CA SER A 161 -17.38 8.67 -0.50
C SER A 161 -18.78 8.81 -1.08
N ASN A 162 -19.65 7.84 -0.78
CA ASN A 162 -21.08 7.90 -1.08
C ASN A 162 -21.84 8.97 -0.27
N SER A 163 -21.18 9.60 0.72
CA SER A 163 -21.73 10.74 1.47
C SER A 163 -21.89 12.00 0.59
N PRO A 164 -22.87 12.88 0.87
CA PRO A 164 -22.99 14.18 0.20
C PRO A 164 -21.81 15.10 0.51
N ARG A 165 -21.51 16.04 -0.40
CA ARG A 165 -20.36 16.96 -0.29
C ARG A 165 -20.33 17.69 1.06
N ALA A 166 -21.45 18.26 1.47
CA ALA A 166 -21.56 19.00 2.72
C ALA A 166 -21.20 18.11 3.93
N SER A 167 -21.65 16.85 3.94
CA SER A 167 -21.31 15.91 5.00
C SER A 167 -19.82 15.57 5.00
N ILE A 168 -19.22 15.34 3.83
CA ILE A 168 -17.78 15.07 3.71
C ILE A 168 -16.98 16.26 4.25
N GLU A 169 -17.29 17.48 3.82
CA GLU A 169 -16.58 18.69 4.25
C GLU A 169 -16.66 18.89 5.75
N THR A 170 -17.83 18.71 6.35
CA THR A 170 -17.99 18.77 7.81
C THR A 170 -17.15 17.71 8.51
N LYS A 171 -17.22 16.44 8.09
CA LYS A 171 -16.46 15.33 8.68
C LYS A 171 -14.96 15.62 8.67
N ILE A 172 -14.39 16.00 7.52
CA ILE A 172 -12.95 16.23 7.39
C ILE A 172 -12.50 17.56 8.04
N SER A 173 -13.40 18.52 8.28
CA SER A 173 -13.05 19.82 8.90
C SER A 173 -12.52 19.67 10.33
N TYR A 174 -12.91 18.59 11.03
CA TYR A 174 -12.42 18.28 12.38
C TYR A 174 -11.06 17.59 12.38
N HIS A 175 -10.51 17.28 11.20
CA HIS A 175 -9.22 16.62 11.05
C HIS A 175 -8.22 17.57 10.37
N PRO A 176 -7.30 18.18 11.15
CA PRO A 176 -6.36 19.14 10.59
C PRO A 176 -5.57 18.57 9.41
N THR A 177 -5.38 19.39 8.38
CA THR A 177 -4.63 19.09 7.14
C THR A 177 -5.29 18.11 6.17
N TRP A 178 -6.44 17.51 6.51
CA TRP A 178 -7.05 16.50 5.63
C TRP A 178 -7.57 17.11 4.34
N LYS A 179 -8.33 18.20 4.40
CA LYS A 179 -8.87 18.86 3.20
C LYS A 179 -7.77 19.22 2.21
N GLU A 180 -6.64 19.73 2.71
CA GLU A 180 -5.49 20.16 1.91
C GLU A 180 -4.63 18.98 1.42
N SER A 181 -4.79 17.79 2.00
CA SER A 181 -4.03 16.60 1.60
C SER A 181 -4.60 15.93 0.34
N PHE A 182 -5.88 16.17 0.01
CA PHE A 182 -6.51 15.55 -1.15
C PHE A 182 -6.48 16.49 -2.36
N SER A 183 -5.92 16.02 -3.47
CA SER A 183 -5.94 16.73 -4.76
C SER A 183 -7.35 16.75 -5.38
N ALA A 184 -8.20 15.79 -5.01
CA ALA A 184 -9.61 15.77 -5.39
C ALA A 184 -10.48 15.15 -4.28
N ILE A 185 -11.68 15.68 -4.11
CA ILE A 185 -12.73 15.11 -3.26
C ILE A 185 -13.96 14.89 -4.12
N ILE A 186 -14.46 13.66 -4.16
CA ILE A 186 -15.62 13.25 -4.96
C ILE A 186 -16.69 12.77 -3.98
N ALA A 187 -17.79 13.49 -3.94
CA ALA A 187 -18.95 13.16 -3.13
C ALA A 187 -20.00 12.36 -3.92
N GLY A 188 -20.84 11.63 -3.19
CA GLY A 188 -21.88 10.78 -3.79
C GLY A 188 -22.94 11.57 -4.56
N ASP A 189 -23.16 12.83 -4.20
CA ASP A 189 -24.07 13.77 -4.88
C ASP A 189 -23.46 14.44 -6.12
N GLU A 190 -22.20 14.13 -6.47
CA GLU A 190 -21.54 14.60 -7.69
C GLU A 190 -21.54 13.57 -8.83
N VAL A 191 -22.02 12.35 -8.57
CA VAL A 191 -22.07 11.25 -9.54
C VAL A 191 -23.51 10.83 -9.79
N LYS A 192 -23.78 10.20 -10.95
CA LYS A 192 -25.14 9.74 -11.26
C LYS A 192 -25.48 8.50 -10.46
N SER A 193 -24.49 7.66 -10.19
CA SER A 193 -24.65 6.43 -9.40
C SER A 193 -23.44 6.22 -8.50
N GLY A 194 -23.68 6.22 -7.19
CA GLY A 194 -22.67 5.91 -6.17
C GLY A 194 -22.26 4.43 -6.15
N LYS A 195 -21.33 4.06 -5.27
CA LYS A 195 -20.86 2.67 -5.09
C LYS A 195 -22.08 1.75 -4.88
N PRO A 196 -22.21 0.61 -5.58
CA PRO A 196 -21.16 -0.15 -6.29
C PRO A 196 -20.88 0.25 -7.74
N SER A 197 -21.48 1.33 -8.26
CA SER A 197 -21.08 1.87 -9.56
C SER A 197 -19.63 2.38 -9.51
N PRO A 198 -18.83 2.16 -10.58
CA PRO A 198 -17.43 2.63 -10.64
C PRO A 198 -17.30 4.14 -10.83
N GLU A 199 -18.41 4.86 -11.12
CA GLU A 199 -18.39 6.28 -11.50
C GLU A 199 -17.59 7.16 -10.52
N ILE A 200 -17.73 6.93 -9.21
CA ILE A 200 -17.05 7.74 -8.19
C ILE A 200 -15.52 7.62 -8.26
N PHE A 201 -15.03 6.41 -8.53
CA PHE A 201 -13.60 6.15 -8.64
C PHE A 201 -13.06 6.58 -10.01
N LEU A 202 -13.82 6.37 -11.08
CA LEU A 202 -13.47 6.85 -12.42
C LEU A 202 -13.38 8.39 -12.47
N GLU A 203 -14.32 9.09 -11.82
CA GLU A 203 -14.27 10.54 -11.70
C GLU A 203 -13.08 10.99 -10.85
N ALA A 204 -12.72 10.26 -9.78
CA ALA A 204 -11.51 10.53 -9.02
C ALA A 204 -10.23 10.38 -9.86
N ALA A 205 -10.07 9.28 -10.59
CA ALA A 205 -8.94 9.06 -11.49
C ALA A 205 -8.84 10.16 -12.56
N LYS A 206 -9.98 10.56 -13.14
CA LYS A 206 -10.07 11.66 -14.10
C LYS A 206 -9.63 13.00 -13.51
N ARG A 207 -10.10 13.37 -12.30
CA ARG A 207 -9.67 14.61 -11.62
C ARG A 207 -8.18 14.62 -11.27
N LEU A 208 -7.62 13.45 -10.97
CA LEU A 208 -6.18 13.27 -10.75
C LEU A 208 -5.36 13.22 -12.06
N SER A 209 -6.02 13.10 -13.22
CA SER A 209 -5.37 12.82 -14.51
C SER A 209 -4.51 11.55 -14.49
N ILE A 210 -4.98 10.51 -13.79
CA ILE A 210 -4.31 9.21 -13.66
C ILE A 210 -5.16 8.13 -14.33
N ASP A 211 -4.49 7.19 -15.00
CA ASP A 211 -5.14 6.00 -15.57
C ASP A 211 -5.68 5.09 -14.46
N PRO A 212 -6.93 4.60 -14.53
CA PRO A 212 -7.52 3.77 -13.48
C PRO A 212 -6.67 2.55 -13.08
N SER A 213 -5.96 1.94 -14.03
CA SER A 213 -5.09 0.78 -13.76
C SER A 213 -3.87 1.09 -12.88
N LYS A 214 -3.63 2.38 -12.59
CA LYS A 214 -2.56 2.89 -11.72
C LYS A 214 -3.10 3.49 -10.42
N CYS A 215 -4.39 3.31 -10.13
CA CYS A 215 -5.00 3.76 -8.88
C CYS A 215 -5.04 2.62 -7.87
N LEU A 216 -4.70 2.93 -6.61
CA LEU A 216 -5.01 2.08 -5.47
C LEU A 216 -6.21 2.64 -4.72
N VAL A 217 -7.28 1.85 -4.60
CA VAL A 217 -8.41 2.17 -3.72
C VAL A 217 -8.18 1.54 -2.34
N ILE A 218 -8.50 2.27 -1.28
CA ILE A 218 -8.55 1.72 0.09
C ILE A 218 -9.98 1.88 0.60
N GLU A 219 -10.59 0.76 0.99
CA GLU A 219 -12.04 0.65 1.21
C GLU A 219 -12.39 -0.38 2.30
N ASP A 220 -13.48 -0.20 3.03
CA ASP A 220 -13.94 -1.10 4.11
C ASP A 220 -15.19 -1.92 3.77
N SER A 221 -15.85 -1.63 2.65
CA SER A 221 -17.19 -2.07 2.28
C SER A 221 -17.23 -2.86 0.96
N LEU A 222 -18.18 -3.81 0.87
CA LEU A 222 -18.40 -4.58 -0.36
C LEU A 222 -18.84 -3.72 -1.56
N PRO A 223 -19.74 -2.72 -1.40
CA PRO A 223 -20.09 -1.84 -2.51
C PRO A 223 -18.87 -1.09 -3.05
N GLY A 224 -18.01 -0.57 -2.17
CA GLY A 224 -16.81 0.15 -2.62
C GLY A 224 -15.78 -0.72 -3.30
N ILE A 225 -15.56 -1.95 -2.80
CA ILE A 225 -14.66 -2.90 -3.48
C ILE A 225 -15.22 -3.28 -4.85
N THR A 226 -16.52 -3.53 -4.94
CA THR A 226 -17.18 -3.81 -6.22
C THR A 226 -16.99 -2.66 -7.21
N ALA A 227 -17.18 -1.42 -6.76
CA ALA A 227 -16.94 -0.23 -7.56
C ALA A 227 -15.47 -0.08 -8.00
N ALA A 228 -14.51 -0.33 -7.10
CA ALA A 228 -13.09 -0.25 -7.41
C ALA A 228 -12.67 -1.27 -8.47
N LYS A 229 -13.12 -2.53 -8.34
CA LYS A 229 -12.84 -3.57 -9.34
C LYS A 229 -13.54 -3.30 -10.66
N ALA A 230 -14.77 -2.80 -10.64
CA ALA A 230 -15.49 -2.38 -11.85
C ALA A 230 -14.81 -1.19 -12.56
N ALA A 231 -14.04 -0.39 -11.83
CA ALA A 231 -13.20 0.68 -12.38
C ALA A 231 -11.80 0.21 -12.82
N GLU A 232 -11.53 -1.11 -12.80
CA GLU A 232 -10.23 -1.72 -13.12
C GLU A 232 -9.06 -1.26 -12.24
N MET A 233 -9.36 -0.85 -11.00
CA MET A 233 -8.36 -0.41 -10.02
C MET A 233 -7.90 -1.55 -9.11
N GLU A 234 -6.71 -1.38 -8.52
CA GLU A 234 -6.28 -2.22 -7.41
C GLU A 234 -7.01 -1.77 -6.14
N VAL A 235 -7.33 -2.70 -5.23
CA VAL A 235 -8.05 -2.38 -3.99
C VAL A 235 -7.49 -3.13 -2.78
N VAL A 236 -7.23 -2.37 -1.72
CA VAL A 236 -6.96 -2.88 -0.38
C VAL A 236 -8.25 -2.77 0.44
N ALA A 237 -8.76 -3.90 0.89
CA ALA A 237 -9.86 -3.97 1.82
C ALA A 237 -9.38 -3.80 3.26
N VAL A 238 -10.06 -2.95 4.02
CA VAL A 238 -9.86 -2.73 5.47
C VAL A 238 -11.19 -2.92 6.19
N PRO A 239 -11.70 -4.15 6.31
CA PRO A 239 -13.05 -4.39 6.83
C PRO A 239 -13.23 -3.78 8.23
N SER A 240 -14.27 -2.98 8.40
CA SER A 240 -14.68 -2.45 9.71
C SER A 240 -14.96 -3.57 10.73
N GLN A 241 -15.32 -4.77 10.25
CA GLN A 241 -15.48 -5.98 11.05
C GLN A 241 -14.46 -7.08 10.66
N PRO A 242 -13.43 -7.35 11.49
CA PRO A 242 -12.34 -8.28 11.17
C PRO A 242 -12.77 -9.73 10.88
N LYS A 243 -13.94 -10.15 11.38
CA LYS A 243 -14.45 -11.53 11.20
C LYS A 243 -15.03 -11.80 9.81
N GLN A 244 -15.12 -10.78 8.96
CA GLN A 244 -15.76 -10.88 7.65
C GLN A 244 -14.79 -10.91 6.47
N SER A 245 -13.47 -11.01 6.71
CA SER A 245 -12.44 -10.99 5.65
C SER A 245 -12.67 -11.95 4.48
N HIS A 246 -13.34 -13.09 4.72
CA HIS A 246 -13.75 -14.05 3.68
C HIS A 246 -14.78 -13.51 2.67
N LEU A 247 -15.45 -12.40 2.95
CA LEU A 247 -16.38 -11.74 2.03
C LEU A 247 -15.66 -10.83 1.02
N TYR A 248 -14.39 -10.51 1.28
CA TYR A 248 -13.60 -9.52 0.57
C TYR A 248 -12.70 -10.15 -0.50
N THR A 249 -13.08 -11.30 -1.07
CA THR A 249 -12.25 -12.11 -1.99
C THR A 249 -11.93 -11.41 -3.30
N ALA A 250 -12.68 -10.36 -3.66
CA ALA A 250 -12.42 -9.57 -4.85
C ALA A 250 -11.30 -8.53 -4.66
N ALA A 251 -10.88 -8.27 -3.41
CA ALA A 251 -9.81 -7.34 -3.12
C ALA A 251 -8.43 -7.94 -3.37
N ASP A 252 -7.48 -7.10 -3.80
CA ASP A 252 -6.12 -7.51 -4.11
C ASP A 252 -5.29 -7.70 -2.83
N GLU A 253 -5.72 -7.08 -1.73
CA GLU A 253 -5.21 -7.31 -0.38
C GLU A 253 -6.31 -7.07 0.66
N VAL A 254 -6.33 -7.85 1.73
CA VAL A 254 -7.21 -7.64 2.88
C VAL A 254 -6.36 -7.46 4.12
N ILE A 255 -6.53 -6.33 4.82
CA ILE A 255 -5.83 -6.01 6.06
C ILE A 255 -6.82 -5.70 7.19
N ASN A 256 -6.39 -5.78 8.44
CA ASN A 256 -7.28 -5.55 9.59
C ASN A 256 -7.30 -4.09 10.04
N SER A 257 -6.29 -3.31 9.67
CA SER A 257 -6.14 -1.91 10.04
C SER A 257 -5.28 -1.17 9.03
N LEU A 258 -5.49 0.15 8.88
CA LEU A 258 -4.56 0.99 8.11
C LEU A 258 -3.14 1.00 8.70
N LEU A 259 -2.93 0.53 9.94
CA LEU A 259 -1.60 0.28 10.51
C LEU A 259 -0.88 -0.89 9.85
N ASP A 260 -1.60 -1.84 9.29
CA ASP A 260 -1.04 -3.03 8.62
C ASP A 260 -0.64 -2.71 7.18
N LEU A 261 -1.18 -1.64 6.60
CA LEU A 261 -0.82 -1.21 5.25
C LEU A 261 0.68 -0.86 5.20
N ARG A 262 1.33 -1.38 4.17
CA ARG A 262 2.73 -1.14 3.83
C ARG A 262 2.76 -0.49 2.44
N PRO A 263 2.73 0.86 2.34
CA PRO A 263 2.70 1.58 1.07
C PRO A 263 3.83 1.18 0.12
N GLU A 264 4.99 0.78 0.66
CA GLU A 264 6.15 0.28 -0.09
C GLU A 264 5.89 -1.01 -0.89
N ASN A 265 4.79 -1.72 -0.62
CA ASN A 265 4.37 -2.86 -1.44
C ASN A 265 3.68 -2.43 -2.75
N TRP A 266 3.20 -1.19 -2.80
CA TRP A 266 2.38 -0.61 -3.85
C TRP A 266 3.13 0.50 -4.63
N GLU A 267 4.19 1.06 -4.03
CA GLU A 267 5.01 2.13 -4.59
C GLU A 267 6.44 1.66 -4.90
N PRO A 268 7.05 2.18 -5.99
CA PRO A 268 8.49 2.04 -6.20
C PRO A 268 9.25 2.84 -5.14
N TRP A 269 10.30 2.27 -4.57
CA TRP A 269 11.19 2.95 -3.63
C TRP A 269 12.65 2.89 -4.08
N HIS A 270 13.44 3.82 -3.58
CA HIS A 270 14.83 4.00 -4.01
C HIS A 270 15.78 3.75 -2.86
N ILE A 271 16.90 3.10 -3.16
CA ILE A 271 18.04 2.99 -2.26
C ILE A 271 19.33 3.07 -3.07
N GLY A 272 20.31 3.82 -2.59
CA GLY A 272 21.57 3.96 -3.29
C GLY A 272 22.72 4.16 -2.33
N GLY A 273 23.88 3.62 -2.66
CA GLY A 273 25.04 3.72 -1.80
C GLY A 273 26.30 3.15 -2.43
N PRO A 274 27.45 3.29 -1.75
CA PRO A 274 28.68 2.65 -2.18
C PRO A 274 28.51 1.13 -2.22
N VAL A 275 29.01 0.50 -3.28
CA VAL A 275 29.10 -0.96 -3.36
C VAL A 275 30.23 -1.41 -2.43
N ILE A 276 29.86 -2.22 -1.43
CA ILE A 276 30.81 -2.75 -0.45
C ILE A 276 31.21 -4.18 -0.77
N LYS A 277 32.43 -4.55 -0.36
CA LYS A 277 32.97 -5.89 -0.57
C LYS A 277 32.18 -6.88 0.28
N GLY A 278 31.51 -7.82 -0.39
CA GLY A 278 30.87 -8.95 0.28
C GLY A 278 31.85 -10.09 0.58
N TYR A 279 31.32 -11.15 1.17
CA TYR A 279 32.08 -12.36 1.52
C TYR A 279 32.53 -13.20 0.30
N GLY A 280 32.18 -12.81 -0.93
CA GLY A 280 32.66 -13.44 -2.17
C GLY A 280 32.16 -14.87 -2.43
N ARG A 281 31.19 -15.35 -1.64
CA ARG A 281 30.64 -16.71 -1.73
C ARG A 281 29.40 -16.78 -2.61
N GLY A 282 28.53 -15.76 -2.56
CA GLY A 282 27.29 -15.69 -3.32
C GLY A 282 27.50 -15.85 -4.82
N SER A 283 28.38 -15.05 -5.42
CA SER A 283 28.64 -15.11 -6.86
C SER A 283 29.24 -16.42 -7.35
N LYS A 284 30.06 -17.08 -6.53
CA LYS A 284 30.67 -18.39 -6.85
C LYS A 284 29.65 -19.53 -6.80
N VAL A 285 28.75 -19.50 -5.81
CA VAL A 285 27.72 -20.54 -5.60
C VAL A 285 26.53 -20.33 -6.54
N LEU A 286 26.09 -19.10 -6.73
CA LEU A 286 24.94 -18.75 -7.58
C LEU A 286 25.31 -18.64 -9.07
N GLY A 287 26.61 -18.56 -9.42
CA GLY A 287 27.05 -18.42 -10.81
C GLY A 287 26.59 -17.14 -11.51
N ILE A 288 26.16 -16.12 -10.75
CA ILE A 288 25.69 -14.81 -11.22
C ILE A 288 26.38 -13.68 -10.43
N PRO A 289 26.62 -12.50 -11.03
CA PRO A 289 27.25 -11.40 -10.31
C PRO A 289 26.39 -10.90 -9.14
N THR A 290 27.05 -10.64 -8.01
CA THR A 290 26.41 -10.10 -6.80
C THR A 290 27.20 -8.89 -6.29
N ALA A 291 26.50 -7.82 -5.93
CA ALA A 291 27.02 -6.64 -5.26
C ALA A 291 26.37 -6.51 -3.88
N ASN A 292 27.03 -5.87 -2.91
CA ASN A 292 26.39 -5.51 -1.65
C ASN A 292 26.35 -3.99 -1.54
N LEU A 293 25.25 -3.45 -1.02
CA LEU A 293 25.14 -2.01 -0.74
C LEU A 293 25.47 -1.73 0.72
N SER A 294 26.12 -0.60 0.98
CA SER A 294 26.17 -0.03 2.33
C SER A 294 24.75 0.30 2.80
N VAL A 295 24.51 0.11 4.11
CA VAL A 295 23.25 0.46 4.79
C VAL A 295 23.35 1.79 5.53
N GLU A 296 24.52 2.42 5.48
CA GLU A 296 24.77 3.76 6.00
C GLU A 296 23.86 4.77 5.29
N GLY A 297 23.14 5.59 6.08
CA GLY A 297 22.11 6.51 5.59
C GLY A 297 20.71 5.92 5.41
N TYR A 298 20.56 4.58 5.42
CA TYR A 298 19.26 3.91 5.24
C TYR A 298 18.88 2.98 6.39
N ALA A 299 19.68 2.93 7.46
CA ALA A 299 19.50 1.97 8.56
C ALA A 299 18.09 2.01 9.17
N THR A 300 17.54 3.21 9.42
CA THR A 300 16.19 3.38 9.97
C THR A 300 15.11 2.90 9.00
N VAL A 301 15.23 3.28 7.72
CA VAL A 301 14.29 2.87 6.66
C VAL A 301 14.31 1.35 6.51
N LEU A 302 15.49 0.74 6.48
CA LEU A 302 15.64 -0.70 6.28
C LEU A 302 15.27 -1.54 7.51
N ALA A 303 15.34 -0.97 8.71
CA ALA A 303 14.91 -1.64 9.94
C ALA A 303 13.39 -1.84 10.00
N GLU A 304 12.63 -0.89 9.44
CA GLU A 304 11.17 -0.96 9.34
C GLU A 304 10.70 -1.69 8.08
N HIS A 305 11.58 -1.80 7.07
CA HIS A 305 11.24 -2.41 5.80
C HIS A 305 11.05 -3.93 5.92
N PRO A 306 9.96 -4.49 5.36
CA PRO A 306 9.73 -5.92 5.42
C PRO A 306 10.88 -6.70 4.77
N ALA A 307 11.31 -7.76 5.42
CA ALA A 307 12.26 -8.65 4.79
C ALA A 307 11.59 -9.47 3.66
N GLY A 308 12.36 -9.80 2.61
CA GLY A 308 11.89 -10.52 1.44
C GLY A 308 12.81 -10.38 0.23
N VAL A 309 12.36 -10.96 -0.87
CA VAL A 309 12.98 -10.79 -2.19
C VAL A 309 12.25 -9.66 -2.92
N TYR A 310 13.01 -8.83 -3.59
CA TYR A 310 12.55 -7.64 -4.29
C TYR A 310 13.14 -7.64 -5.70
N PHE A 311 12.52 -6.96 -6.65
CA PHE A 311 13.08 -6.79 -7.98
C PHE A 311 12.93 -5.35 -8.48
N GLY A 312 13.76 -4.98 -9.44
CA GLY A 312 13.78 -3.63 -9.97
C GLY A 312 14.93 -3.36 -10.92
N TRP A 313 15.34 -2.09 -10.97
CA TRP A 313 16.43 -1.61 -11.82
C TRP A 313 17.62 -1.12 -10.98
N ALA A 314 18.84 -1.44 -11.39
CA ALA A 314 20.06 -1.01 -10.72
C ALA A 314 21.00 -0.33 -11.72
N LYS A 315 21.44 0.89 -11.42
CA LYS A 315 22.49 1.60 -12.16
C LYS A 315 23.79 1.57 -11.37
N LEU A 316 24.86 1.15 -12.02
CA LEU A 316 26.22 1.28 -11.51
C LEU A 316 26.82 2.56 -12.08
N SER A 317 27.52 3.38 -11.28
CA SER A 317 27.96 4.74 -11.68
C SER A 317 28.66 4.80 -13.04
N ASN A 318 29.44 3.77 -13.37
CA ASN A 318 30.25 3.71 -14.59
C ASN A 318 29.74 2.66 -15.61
N ARG A 319 28.48 2.20 -15.48
CA ARG A 319 27.88 1.23 -16.38
C ARG A 319 26.40 1.54 -16.66
N GLY A 320 25.78 0.70 -17.49
CA GLY A 320 24.37 0.82 -17.82
C GLY A 320 23.43 0.50 -16.65
N VAL A 321 22.13 0.62 -16.92
CA VAL A 321 21.06 0.17 -16.03
C VAL A 321 20.81 -1.32 -16.27
N TYR A 322 20.78 -2.10 -15.20
CA TYR A 322 20.61 -3.55 -15.21
C TYR A 322 19.33 -3.94 -14.48
N LYS A 323 18.71 -5.03 -14.93
CA LYS A 323 17.70 -5.72 -14.14
C LYS A 323 18.33 -6.30 -12.88
N MET A 324 17.63 -6.21 -11.77
CA MET A 324 18.14 -6.62 -10.47
C MET A 324 17.08 -7.37 -9.68
N VAL A 325 17.57 -8.33 -8.89
CA VAL A 325 16.85 -8.94 -7.78
C VAL A 325 17.63 -8.61 -6.51
N MET A 326 16.93 -8.16 -5.48
CA MET A 326 17.50 -7.76 -4.21
C MET A 326 16.90 -8.61 -3.10
N SER A 327 17.76 -9.21 -2.28
CA SER A 327 17.32 -9.83 -1.03
C SER A 327 17.49 -8.82 0.09
N LEU A 328 16.39 -8.47 0.75
CA LEU A 328 16.38 -7.65 1.95
C LEU A 328 16.04 -8.53 3.15
N GLY A 329 16.88 -8.55 4.18
CA GLY A 329 16.57 -9.26 5.41
C GLY A 329 17.75 -9.38 6.35
N TRP A 330 17.45 -9.90 7.53
CA TRP A 330 18.44 -10.25 8.53
C TRP A 330 19.21 -11.48 8.07
N ASN A 331 20.54 -11.43 8.11
CA ASN A 331 21.42 -12.55 7.77
C ASN A 331 21.98 -13.17 9.07
N PRO A 332 21.37 -14.24 9.61
CA PRO A 332 21.64 -14.73 10.96
C PRO A 332 22.59 -15.95 11.02
N TYR A 333 23.44 -16.24 10.03
CA TYR A 333 24.43 -17.33 10.17
C TYR A 333 25.88 -16.90 9.92
N PHE A 334 26.62 -16.73 11.02
CA PHE A 334 27.65 -17.68 11.49
C PHE A 334 27.43 -17.91 13.01
N ASN A 335 26.94 -19.10 13.39
CA ASN A 335 26.55 -19.60 14.75
C ASN A 335 25.27 -19.02 15.40
N ASN A 336 24.14 -19.68 15.14
CA ASN A 336 22.80 -19.16 15.40
C ASN A 336 22.05 -19.88 16.54
N THR A 337 21.12 -19.16 17.18
CA THR A 337 19.89 -19.71 17.77
C THR A 337 18.71 -18.85 17.26
N GLU A 338 18.33 -19.08 15.98
CA GLU A 338 17.17 -18.58 15.19
C GLU A 338 17.12 -17.07 14.80
N LYS A 339 16.56 -16.60 13.66
CA LYS A 339 15.60 -17.11 12.63
C LYS A 339 15.87 -16.49 11.22
N THR A 340 15.67 -17.22 10.11
CA THR A 340 15.73 -16.74 8.69
C THR A 340 14.34 -16.77 8.02
N ILE A 341 14.14 -15.97 6.97
CA ILE A 341 12.82 -15.65 6.35
C ILE A 341 12.20 -16.78 5.49
N ALA A 342 12.88 -17.90 5.25
CA ALA A 342 12.27 -19.12 4.72
C ALA A 342 13.13 -20.34 5.05
N ASN A 343 12.50 -21.43 5.52
CA ASN A 343 13.17 -22.71 5.75
C ASN A 343 13.38 -23.43 4.42
N PHE A 344 14.58 -23.33 3.84
CA PHE A 344 14.97 -24.15 2.68
C PHE A 344 15.59 -25.47 3.15
N PRO A 345 15.18 -26.63 2.59
CA PRO A 345 15.67 -27.93 3.03
C PRO A 345 17.13 -28.20 2.62
N SER A 346 17.69 -27.45 1.66
CA SER A 346 19.10 -27.54 1.27
C SER A 346 19.61 -26.24 0.60
N LEU A 347 20.93 -26.13 0.48
CA LEU A 347 21.59 -25.03 -0.25
C LEU A 347 21.21 -25.05 -1.74
N GLU A 348 21.10 -26.22 -2.36
CA GLU A 348 20.68 -26.40 -3.75
C GLU A 348 19.24 -25.92 -3.95
N SER A 349 18.36 -26.18 -2.98
CA SER A 349 16.97 -25.75 -3.01
C SER A 349 16.86 -24.22 -2.93
N LEU A 350 17.68 -23.59 -2.09
CA LEU A 350 17.81 -22.14 -2.02
C LEU A 350 18.35 -21.55 -3.33
N VAL A 351 19.41 -22.14 -3.90
CA VAL A 351 20.03 -21.68 -5.16
C VAL A 351 19.06 -21.82 -6.33
N ALA A 352 18.34 -22.94 -6.43
CA ALA A 352 17.31 -23.16 -7.43
C ALA A 352 16.18 -22.12 -7.32
N LYS A 353 15.75 -21.82 -6.09
CA LYS A 353 14.72 -20.81 -5.85
C LYS A 353 15.17 -19.42 -6.28
N ILE A 354 16.41 -19.02 -5.94
CA ILE A 354 16.99 -17.73 -6.36
C ILE A 354 17.03 -17.62 -7.90
N HIS A 355 17.37 -18.69 -8.61
CA HIS A 355 17.37 -18.71 -10.08
C HIS A 355 15.97 -18.62 -10.68
N GLU A 356 14.99 -19.30 -10.08
CA GLU A 356 13.58 -19.21 -10.46
C GLU A 356 13.06 -17.77 -10.28
N ASP A 357 13.28 -17.19 -9.11
CA ASP A 357 12.87 -15.81 -8.78
C ASP A 357 13.57 -14.81 -9.71
N GLY A 358 14.83 -15.06 -10.06
CA GLY A 358 15.58 -14.30 -11.07
C GLY A 358 14.91 -14.29 -12.45
N LYS A 359 14.38 -15.42 -12.91
CA LYS A 359 13.66 -15.50 -14.20
C LYS A 359 12.31 -14.81 -14.15
N ILE A 360 11.58 -14.95 -13.05
CA ILE A 360 10.27 -14.30 -12.86
C ILE A 360 10.46 -12.78 -12.86
N ALA A 361 11.44 -12.28 -12.11
CA ALA A 361 11.82 -10.87 -12.10
C ALA A 361 12.25 -10.37 -13.49
N GLU A 362 13.04 -11.16 -14.23
CA GLU A 362 13.45 -10.80 -15.58
C GLU A 362 12.25 -10.62 -16.52
N ASN A 363 11.27 -11.53 -16.45
CA ASN A 363 10.03 -11.45 -17.23
C ASN A 363 9.14 -10.28 -16.80
N ALA A 364 8.99 -10.05 -15.49
CA ALA A 364 8.20 -8.93 -14.97
C ALA A 364 8.78 -7.59 -15.42
N LEU A 365 10.11 -7.43 -15.39
CA LEU A 365 10.79 -6.21 -15.81
C LEU A 365 10.73 -5.94 -17.33
N GLU A 366 10.27 -6.89 -18.15
CA GLU A 366 9.94 -6.65 -19.57
C GLU A 366 8.53 -6.07 -19.77
N LEU A 367 7.63 -6.18 -18.78
CA LEU A 367 6.28 -5.63 -18.93
C LEU A 367 6.34 -4.10 -19.01
N PRO A 368 5.53 -3.45 -19.87
CA PRO A 368 5.56 -1.99 -20.05
C PRO A 368 5.41 -1.19 -18.75
N SER A 369 4.64 -1.72 -17.79
CA SER A 369 4.45 -1.14 -16.46
C SER A 369 5.74 -1.02 -15.65
N TYR A 370 6.70 -1.93 -15.81
CA TYR A 370 7.99 -1.92 -15.10
C TYR A 370 9.18 -1.49 -15.98
N ALA A 371 9.11 -1.73 -17.29
CA ALA A 371 10.19 -1.43 -18.23
C ALA A 371 10.52 0.06 -18.29
N LYS A 372 9.50 0.92 -18.21
CA LYS A 372 9.65 2.39 -18.21
C LYS A 372 10.58 2.92 -17.10
N TYR A 373 10.69 2.18 -15.99
CA TYR A 373 11.49 2.61 -14.84
C TYR A 373 12.99 2.47 -15.07
N LYS A 374 13.42 1.82 -16.17
CA LYS A 374 14.83 1.81 -16.60
C LYS A 374 15.37 3.22 -16.86
N ASP A 375 14.49 4.13 -17.28
CA ASP A 375 14.82 5.50 -17.68
C ASP A 375 14.37 6.55 -16.63
N GLU A 376 14.10 6.10 -15.40
CA GLU A 376 13.61 6.94 -14.32
C GLU A 376 14.66 7.99 -13.90
N LYS A 377 14.20 9.21 -13.52
CA LYS A 377 15.07 10.37 -13.28
C LYS A 377 16.09 10.15 -12.18
N TYR A 378 15.80 9.29 -11.20
CA TYR A 378 16.72 8.83 -10.16
C TYR A 378 18.01 8.24 -10.74
N PHE A 379 17.97 7.65 -11.95
CA PHE A 379 19.18 7.15 -12.61
C PHE A 379 19.95 8.23 -13.36
N THR A 380 19.31 9.33 -13.75
CA THR A 380 19.93 10.40 -14.55
C THR A 380 20.34 11.62 -13.73
N SER A 381 19.82 11.79 -12.51
CA SER A 381 20.21 12.89 -11.63
C SER A 381 21.69 12.78 -11.27
N ILE A 382 22.47 13.84 -11.48
CA ILE A 382 23.82 13.92 -10.92
C ILE A 382 23.65 13.82 -9.39
N ALA A 383 24.48 13.01 -8.73
CA ALA A 383 24.48 12.98 -7.27
C ALA A 383 24.67 14.42 -6.78
N ILE A 384 23.63 15.00 -6.18
CA ILE A 384 23.86 16.02 -5.17
C ILE A 384 24.75 15.31 -4.14
N GLY A 385 25.85 15.98 -3.81
CA GLY A 385 27.10 15.39 -3.34
C GLY A 385 27.01 14.56 -2.06
N GLU A 386 28.19 14.24 -1.57
CA GLU A 386 28.51 13.37 -0.44
C GLU A 386 27.91 13.77 0.92
N ASP A 387 26.89 14.64 0.96
CA ASP A 387 26.20 15.05 2.18
C ASP A 387 24.76 14.55 2.14
N GLY A 388 24.55 13.40 2.79
CA GLY A 388 23.26 12.72 2.85
C GLY A 388 22.21 13.57 3.54
N HIS A 389 21.15 13.93 2.80
CA HIS A 389 19.81 14.16 3.34
C HIS A 389 18.78 13.93 2.22
N LEU A 390 17.88 12.97 2.44
CA LEU A 390 16.49 13.00 2.01
C LEU A 390 15.63 12.81 3.26
#